data_AF-A0A6A4FEL9-F1
#
_entry.id   AF-A0A6A4FEL9-F1
#
_cell.length_a   1.000
_cell.length_b   1.000
_cell.length_c   1.000
_cell.angle_alpha   90.00
_cell.angle_beta   90.00
_cell.angle_gamma   90.00
#
_symmetry.space_group_name_H-M   'P 1'
#
loop_
_entity.id
_entity.type
_entity.pdbx_description
1 polymer ?
#
loop_
_entity_poly.entity_id
_entity_poly.type
_entity_poly.pdbx_seq_one_letter_code
_entity_poly.pdbx_strand_id
1 'polypeptide(L)'
;MLATSCRVIKVSDCNRVRQIRQVLSSNGEALPAELVAQYDCSSRSPALAGLLLSERGVRPDGRIDVCADCDNSLAKDSIPKFSIKNGFAIGTLPTHLADASLPERLITQPVSVVAVTRVMRGGAHRFIRSHCLAFDCAPAPAATLLPIQPDCISTYRVVLAGPFTTEQ
;
A
#
# COMPACT_ATOMS: atom_id res chain seq x y z
N MET A 1 3.56 4.17 -14.79
CA MET A 1 4.75 4.97 -15.15
C MET A 1 5.41 5.38 -13.85
N LEU A 2 6.62 4.91 -13.56
CA LEU A 2 7.44 5.46 -12.48
C LEU A 2 7.92 6.84 -12.95
N ALA A 3 7.67 7.89 -12.17
CA ALA A 3 8.09 9.24 -12.53
C ALA A 3 9.62 9.28 -12.66
N THR A 4 10.11 9.70 -13.83
CA THR A 4 11.54 9.74 -14.18
C THR A 4 12.30 10.91 -13.54
N SER A 5 11.62 11.80 -12.80
CA SER A 5 12.28 12.88 -12.06
C SER A 5 11.70 13.04 -10.66
N CYS A 6 12.60 13.01 -9.68
CA CYS A 6 12.33 13.35 -8.28
C CYS A 6 13.03 14.66 -7.95
N ARG A 7 12.35 15.53 -7.21
CA ARG A 7 12.88 16.77 -6.65
C ARG A 7 13.14 16.58 -5.17
N VAL A 8 14.22 17.17 -4.69
CA VAL A 8 14.63 17.09 -3.30
C VAL A 8 14.32 18.42 -2.63
N ILE A 9 13.43 18.40 -1.66
CA ILE A 9 13.07 19.57 -0.85
C ILE A 9 13.89 19.51 0.45
N LYS A 10 14.65 20.57 0.71
CA LYS A 10 15.42 20.69 1.95
C LYS A 10 14.52 21.24 3.06
N VAL A 11 14.64 20.70 4.27
CA VAL A 11 13.91 21.24 5.44
C VAL A 11 14.26 22.71 5.73
N SER A 12 15.49 23.11 5.40
CA SER A 12 15.93 24.51 5.51
C SER A 12 15.15 25.48 4.63
N ASP A 13 14.42 24.99 3.61
CA ASP A 13 13.51 25.80 2.82
C ASP A 13 12.19 26.00 3.56
N CYS A 14 12.19 26.96 4.48
CA CYS A 14 11.05 27.24 5.35
C CYS A 14 9.76 27.55 4.56
N ASN A 15 9.88 28.15 3.38
CA ASN A 15 8.73 28.48 2.53
C ASN A 15 8.09 27.21 1.96
N ARG A 16 8.89 26.32 1.39
CA ARG A 16 8.41 25.03 0.86
C ARG A 16 7.83 24.15 1.96
N VAL A 17 8.48 24.07 3.12
CA VAL A 17 7.97 23.28 4.27
C VAL A 17 6.64 23.85 4.78
N ARG A 18 6.49 25.18 4.83
CA ARG A 18 5.22 25.81 5.23
C ARG A 18 4.09 25.49 4.25
N GLN A 19 4.36 25.52 2.95
CA GLN A 19 3.39 25.14 1.92
C GLN A 19 2.96 23.68 2.06
N ILE A 20 3.93 22.77 2.22
CA ILE A 20 3.65 21.35 2.47
C ILE A 20 2.80 21.19 3.74
N ARG A 21 3.07 21.95 4.80
CA ARG A 21 2.30 21.89 6.04
C ARG A 21 0.86 22.35 5.89
N GLN A 22 0.62 23.38 5.10
CA GLN A 22 -0.73 23.84 4.81
C GLN A 22 -1.55 22.75 4.10
N VAL A 23 -0.94 22.05 3.15
CA VAL A 23 -1.63 21.04 2.34
C VAL A 23 -1.70 19.69 3.05
N LEU A 24 -0.61 19.18 3.63
CA LEU A 24 -0.44 17.81 4.12
C LEU A 24 -0.43 17.66 5.64
N SER A 25 -0.88 18.66 6.39
CA SER A 25 -1.08 18.50 7.84
C SER A 25 -2.15 17.44 8.14
N SER A 26 -1.93 16.71 9.23
CA SER A 26 -2.89 15.78 9.83
C SER A 26 -4.05 16.46 10.56
N ASN A 27 -3.96 17.78 10.78
CA ASN A 27 -4.97 18.55 11.50
C ASN A 27 -6.33 18.50 10.78
N GLY A 28 -7.37 18.15 11.52
CA GLY A 28 -8.75 18.10 11.00
C GLY A 28 -9.10 16.81 10.26
N GLU A 29 -8.17 15.87 10.13
CA GLU A 29 -8.43 14.55 9.53
C GLU A 29 -8.90 13.55 10.60
N ALA A 30 -9.94 12.79 10.30
CA ALA A 30 -10.44 11.71 11.17
C ALA A 30 -9.65 10.40 10.98
N LEU A 31 -8.31 10.48 11.10
CA LEU A 31 -7.42 9.33 10.93
C LEU A 31 -7.10 8.67 12.29
N PRO A 32 -6.95 7.33 12.35
CA PRO A 32 -6.50 6.64 13.56
C PRO A 32 -5.14 7.15 14.04
N ALA A 33 -4.96 7.26 15.36
CA ALA A 33 -3.73 7.79 15.96
C ALA A 33 -2.48 6.99 15.57
N GLU A 34 -2.60 5.67 15.46
CA GLU A 34 -1.51 4.79 15.01
C GLU A 34 -1.05 5.11 13.59
N LEU A 35 -2.00 5.45 12.71
CA LEU A 35 -1.71 5.79 11.33
C LEU A 35 -1.04 7.16 11.23
N VAL A 36 -1.51 8.14 12.01
CA VAL A 36 -0.86 9.45 12.10
C VAL A 36 0.57 9.32 12.62
N ALA A 37 0.78 8.50 13.66
CA ALA A 37 2.11 8.22 14.20
C ALA A 37 3.03 7.53 13.17
N GLN A 38 2.50 6.61 12.35
CA GLN A 38 3.27 5.95 11.29
C GLN A 38 3.80 6.93 10.23
N TYR A 39 3.08 8.02 9.96
CA TYR A 39 3.48 9.03 8.97
C TYR A 39 4.12 10.28 9.58
N ASP A 40 4.26 10.34 10.90
CA ASP A 40 4.93 11.45 11.53
C ASP A 40 6.45 11.31 11.38
N CYS A 41 7.03 12.17 10.54
CA CYS A 41 8.47 12.18 10.26
C CYS A 41 9.26 13.06 11.25
N SER A 42 8.71 13.34 12.43
CA SER A 42 9.34 14.14 13.49
C SER A 42 10.68 13.55 13.96
N SER A 43 10.83 12.23 13.88
CA SER A 43 12.07 11.50 14.18
C SER A 43 13.24 11.87 13.26
N ARG A 44 12.96 12.26 12.01
CA ARG A 44 13.98 12.68 11.02
C ARG A 44 14.24 14.18 11.08
N SER A 45 13.18 14.96 11.31
CA SER A 45 13.31 16.40 11.52
C SER A 45 12.10 16.96 12.28
N PRO A 46 12.31 17.75 13.35
CA PRO A 46 11.22 18.37 14.10
C PRO A 46 10.30 19.25 13.24
N ALA A 47 10.82 19.83 12.14
CA ALA A 47 10.04 20.67 11.25
C ALA A 47 8.96 19.90 10.45
N LEU A 48 9.09 18.57 10.37
CA LEU A 48 8.14 17.69 9.69
C LEU A 48 7.06 17.14 10.64
N ALA A 49 7.09 17.53 11.91
CA ALA A 49 6.13 17.06 12.90
C ALA A 49 4.69 17.39 12.51
N GLY A 50 3.83 16.37 12.55
CA GLY A 50 2.39 16.46 12.27
C GLY A 50 2.03 16.48 10.77
N LEU A 51 2.99 16.26 9.88
CA LEU A 51 2.76 16.08 8.44
C LEU A 51 2.47 14.62 8.13
N LEU A 52 1.55 14.36 7.20
CA LEU A 52 1.26 13.01 6.71
C LEU A 52 2.23 12.64 5.57
N LEU A 53 3.50 12.38 5.92
CA LEU A 53 4.54 12.01 4.97
C LEU A 53 4.98 10.57 5.18
N SER A 54 5.25 9.85 4.08
CA SER A 54 5.87 8.52 4.19
C SER A 54 7.33 8.66 4.61
N GLU A 55 7.72 7.98 5.67
CA GLU A 55 9.10 7.94 6.14
C GLU A 55 10.07 7.45 5.03
N ARG A 56 9.59 6.59 4.13
CA ARG A 56 10.35 6.10 2.96
C ARG A 56 10.71 7.20 1.96
N GLY A 57 9.97 8.30 1.95
CA GLY A 57 10.22 9.46 1.09
C GLY A 57 11.02 10.57 1.78
N VAL A 58 11.43 10.37 3.04
CA VAL A 58 12.22 11.34 3.79
C VAL A 58 13.58 10.72 4.10
N ARG A 59 14.65 11.36 3.66
CA ARG A 59 16.02 10.91 3.92
C ARG A 59 16.42 11.14 5.39
N PRO A 60 17.43 10.42 5.91
CA PRO A 60 17.88 10.59 7.29
C PRO A 60 18.37 12.01 7.61
N ASP A 61 18.82 12.76 6.60
CA ASP A 61 19.22 14.18 6.71
C ASP A 61 18.03 15.16 6.66
N GLY A 62 16.80 14.65 6.70
CA GLY A 62 15.56 15.41 6.66
C GLY A 62 15.11 15.83 5.26
N ARG A 63 15.89 15.56 4.21
CA ARG A 63 15.48 15.94 2.84
C ARG A 63 14.28 15.10 2.38
N ILE A 64 13.31 15.75 1.75
CA ILE A 64 12.09 15.11 1.25
C ILE A 64 12.23 14.86 -0.25
N ASP A 65 12.11 13.60 -0.67
CA ASP A 65 12.06 13.20 -2.07
C ASP A 65 10.61 13.24 -2.56
N VAL A 66 10.33 14.13 -3.53
CA VAL A 66 8.99 14.35 -4.08
C VAL A 66 9.02 14.13 -5.59
N CYS A 67 8.12 13.29 -6.12
CA CYS A 67 8.00 13.13 -7.58
C CYS A 67 7.46 14.41 -8.23
N ALA A 68 7.74 14.62 -9.52
CA ALA A 68 7.31 15.82 -10.23
C ALA A 68 5.79 16.08 -10.15
N ASP A 69 4.95 15.05 -10.20
CA ASP A 69 3.49 15.22 -10.14
C ASP A 69 3.02 15.71 -8.76
N CYS A 70 3.59 15.16 -7.69
CA CYS A 70 3.32 15.62 -6.34
C CYS A 70 3.86 17.04 -6.13
N ASP A 71 5.06 17.34 -6.63
CA ASP A 71 5.65 18.68 -6.54
C ASP A 71 4.79 19.74 -7.26
N ASN A 72 4.30 19.42 -8.46
CA ASN A 72 3.40 20.27 -9.23
C ASN A 72 2.05 20.49 -8.53
N SER A 73 1.54 19.50 -7.80
CA SER A 73 0.30 19.63 -7.01
C SER A 73 0.54 20.53 -5.80
N LEU A 74 1.62 20.27 -5.06
CA LEU A 74 2.02 21.07 -3.91
C LEU A 74 2.28 22.53 -4.30
N ALA A 75 2.90 22.79 -5.45
CA ALA A 75 3.14 24.14 -5.95
C ALA A 75 1.85 24.92 -6.27
N LYS A 76 0.73 24.22 -6.49
CA LYS A 76 -0.61 24.79 -6.73
C LYS A 76 -1.48 24.80 -5.47
N ASP A 77 -0.88 24.55 -4.30
CA ASP A 77 -1.57 24.38 -3.02
C ASP A 77 -2.67 23.31 -3.04
N SER A 78 -2.52 22.31 -3.93
CA SER A 78 -3.47 21.20 -4.06
C SER A 78 -2.91 19.92 -3.45
N ILE A 79 -3.81 19.12 -2.86
CA ILE A 79 -3.46 17.82 -2.28
C ILE A 79 -3.04 16.88 -3.42
N PRO A 80 -1.83 16.30 -3.40
CA PRO A 80 -1.43 15.32 -4.39
C PRO A 80 -2.37 14.11 -4.41
N LYS A 81 -2.66 13.62 -5.62
CA LYS A 81 -3.64 12.54 -5.86
C LYS A 81 -3.42 11.28 -5.03
N PHE A 82 -2.16 10.88 -4.86
CA PHE A 82 -1.75 9.66 -4.14
C PHE A 82 -1.09 9.99 -2.78
N SER A 83 -1.48 11.10 -2.16
CA SER A 83 -1.01 11.44 -0.82
C SER A 83 -1.76 10.65 0.25
N ILE A 84 -1.09 10.43 1.39
CA ILE A 84 -1.70 9.80 2.58
C ILE A 84 -2.95 10.57 3.02
N LYS A 85 -2.91 11.91 2.93
CA LYS A 85 -4.05 12.77 3.24
C LYS A 85 -5.29 12.51 2.38
N ASN A 86 -5.10 12.04 1.14
CA ASN A 86 -6.21 11.68 0.26
C ASN A 86 -6.69 10.21 0.46
N GLY A 87 -6.48 9.65 1.65
CA GLY A 87 -6.84 8.27 1.99
C GLY A 87 -5.92 7.21 1.37
N PHE A 88 -4.82 7.60 0.72
CA PHE A 88 -3.88 6.66 0.09
C PHE A 88 -2.83 6.13 1.09
N ALA A 89 -3.31 5.67 2.25
CA ALA A 89 -2.45 5.12 3.28
C ALA A 89 -1.78 3.81 2.82
N ILE A 90 -0.47 3.72 3.01
CA ILE A 90 0.37 2.55 2.74
C ILE A 90 0.70 1.87 4.07
N GLY A 91 0.05 0.75 4.35
CA GLY A 91 0.38 -0.11 5.49
C GLY A 91 1.80 -0.67 5.38
N THR A 92 2.40 -0.97 6.54
CA THR A 92 3.66 -1.71 6.60
C THR A 92 3.34 -3.19 6.82
N LEU A 93 3.96 -4.06 6.02
CA LEU A 93 3.83 -5.50 6.23
C LEU A 93 4.51 -5.87 7.56
N PRO A 94 3.81 -6.51 8.52
CA PRO A 94 4.44 -7.02 9.73
C PRO A 94 5.64 -7.92 9.41
N THR A 95 6.71 -7.81 10.20
CA THR A 95 7.98 -8.52 9.93
C THR A 95 7.82 -10.03 9.85
N HIS A 96 6.93 -10.63 10.67
CA HIS A 96 6.65 -12.06 10.64
C HIS A 96 5.94 -12.53 9.36
N LEU A 97 5.35 -11.62 8.58
CA LEU A 97 4.76 -11.91 7.27
C LEU A 97 5.71 -11.62 6.11
N ALA A 98 6.93 -11.15 6.37
CA ALA A 98 7.92 -10.89 5.32
C ALA A 98 8.35 -12.19 4.63
N ASP A 99 8.43 -13.28 5.39
CA ASP A 99 8.79 -14.62 4.89
C ASP A 99 7.59 -15.38 4.30
N ALA A 100 6.40 -14.75 4.26
CA ALA A 100 5.20 -15.41 3.81
C ALA A 100 5.29 -15.80 2.34
N SER A 101 4.98 -17.06 2.07
CA SER A 101 4.91 -17.59 0.71
C SER A 101 3.87 -16.82 -0.12
N LEU A 102 4.02 -16.82 -1.46
CA LEU A 102 3.02 -16.19 -2.34
C LEU A 102 1.58 -16.66 -2.03
N PRO A 103 1.32 -17.97 -1.83
CA PRO A 103 0.02 -18.46 -1.39
C PRO A 103 -0.46 -17.85 -0.05
N GLU A 104 0.39 -17.80 0.97
CA GLU A 104 0.05 -17.23 2.29
C GLU A 104 -0.33 -15.75 2.17
N ARG A 105 0.41 -14.97 1.37
CA ARG A 105 0.07 -13.56 1.11
C ARG A 105 -1.25 -13.41 0.37
N LEU A 106 -1.54 -14.27 -0.61
CA LEU A 106 -2.80 -14.23 -1.35
C LEU A 106 -4.01 -14.61 -0.49
N ILE A 107 -3.83 -15.47 0.52
CA ILE A 107 -4.89 -15.89 1.45
C ILE A 107 -5.12 -14.81 2.52
N THR A 108 -4.06 -14.20 3.05
CA THR A 108 -4.11 -13.25 4.17
C THR A 108 -4.32 -11.79 3.75
N GLN A 109 -4.18 -11.45 2.47
CA GLN A 109 -4.36 -10.08 2.01
C GLN A 109 -5.79 -9.58 2.28
N PRO A 110 -5.96 -8.37 2.83
CA PRO A 110 -7.28 -7.80 3.09
C PRO A 110 -7.99 -7.37 1.81
N VAL A 111 -7.27 -7.20 0.70
CA VAL A 111 -7.83 -6.83 -0.60
C VAL A 111 -7.45 -7.89 -1.61
N SER A 112 -8.44 -8.50 -2.25
CA SER A 112 -8.24 -9.50 -3.31
C SER A 112 -8.91 -9.06 -4.61
N VAL A 113 -8.33 -9.45 -5.75
CA VAL A 113 -8.97 -9.26 -7.05
C VAL A 113 -10.00 -10.37 -7.23
N VAL A 114 -11.29 -10.02 -7.19
CA VAL A 114 -12.38 -11.00 -7.27
C VAL A 114 -12.85 -11.21 -8.71
N ALA A 115 -12.70 -10.20 -9.56
CA ALA A 115 -13.01 -10.36 -10.97
C ALA A 115 -12.06 -9.55 -11.86
N VAL A 116 -11.75 -10.12 -13.02
CA VAL A 116 -11.00 -9.45 -14.08
C VAL A 116 -11.81 -9.54 -15.36
N THR A 117 -12.38 -8.41 -15.80
CA THR A 117 -13.03 -8.34 -17.10
C THR A 117 -12.03 -7.82 -18.12
N ARG A 118 -11.61 -8.69 -19.02
CA ARG A 118 -10.73 -8.35 -20.14
C ARG A 118 -11.54 -8.24 -21.41
N VAL A 119 -11.74 -7.03 -21.91
CA VAL A 119 -12.41 -6.83 -23.20
C VAL A 119 -11.37 -6.99 -24.31
N MET A 120 -11.55 -8.04 -25.11
CA MET A 120 -10.77 -8.25 -26.33
C MET A 120 -11.64 -7.86 -27.54
N ARG A 121 -11.34 -6.71 -28.17
CA ARG A 121 -11.93 -6.37 -29.47
C ARG A 121 -11.00 -6.87 -30.58
N GLY A 122 -11.51 -7.77 -31.43
CA GLY A 122 -10.84 -8.20 -32.66
C GLY A 122 -11.07 -7.19 -33.77
N GLY A 123 -10.00 -6.73 -34.43
CA GLY A 123 -10.03 -5.79 -35.55
C GLY A 123 -8.63 -5.42 -36.05
N ALA A 124 -8.53 -4.78 -37.22
CA ALA A 124 -7.27 -4.47 -37.90
C ALA A 124 -6.31 -3.60 -37.05
N HIS A 125 -6.85 -2.73 -36.19
CA HIS A 125 -6.10 -2.05 -35.15
C HIS A 125 -6.14 -2.85 -33.85
N ARG A 126 -5.27 -3.87 -33.78
CA ARG A 126 -4.92 -4.50 -32.49
C ARG A 126 -4.41 -3.39 -31.56
N PHE A 127 -4.66 -3.52 -30.25
CA PHE A 127 -4.24 -2.61 -29.17
C PHE A 127 -5.28 -1.59 -28.70
N ILE A 128 -6.43 -2.07 -28.21
CA ILE A 128 -6.97 -1.54 -26.94
C ILE A 128 -7.29 -2.73 -26.04
N ARG A 129 -6.46 -2.95 -25.02
CA ARG A 129 -6.71 -3.90 -23.93
C ARG A 129 -7.31 -3.10 -22.80
N SER A 130 -8.64 -3.16 -22.62
CA SER A 130 -9.24 -2.66 -21.38
C SER A 130 -9.21 -3.77 -20.35
N HIS A 131 -8.64 -3.49 -19.18
CA HIS A 131 -8.64 -4.36 -18.02
C HIS A 131 -9.49 -3.69 -16.95
N CYS A 132 -10.66 -4.26 -16.65
CA CYS A 132 -11.40 -3.91 -15.46
C CYS A 132 -11.01 -4.90 -14.36
N LEU A 133 -10.50 -4.41 -13.24
CA LEU A 133 -10.21 -5.20 -12.05
C LEU A 133 -11.25 -4.82 -10.99
N ALA A 134 -11.98 -5.82 -10.50
CA ALA A 134 -12.84 -5.66 -9.33
C ALA A 134 -12.07 -6.17 -8.12
N PHE A 135 -11.98 -5.31 -7.09
CA PHE A 135 -11.35 -5.64 -5.82
C PHE A 135 -12.43 -5.83 -4.77
N ASP A 136 -12.25 -6.82 -3.91
CA ASP A 136 -13.03 -7.00 -2.69
C ASP A 136 -12.10 -6.83 -1.49
N CYS A 137 -12.61 -6.17 -0.47
CA CYS A 137 -11.93 -5.93 0.80
C CYS A 137 -12.42 -6.87 1.91
N ALA A 138 -13.33 -7.80 1.60
CA ALA A 138 -13.72 -8.85 2.51
C ALA A 138 -12.56 -9.86 2.68
N PRO A 139 -12.28 -10.32 3.91
CA PRO A 139 -11.29 -11.37 4.12
C PRO A 139 -11.68 -12.61 3.33
N ALA A 140 -10.75 -13.16 2.56
CA ALA A 140 -11.01 -14.35 1.75
C ALA A 140 -11.52 -15.50 2.64
N PRO A 141 -12.40 -16.39 2.14
CA PRO A 141 -12.93 -17.51 2.95
C PRO A 141 -11.82 -18.35 3.61
N ALA A 142 -10.67 -18.51 2.95
CA ALA A 142 -9.50 -19.19 3.50
C ALA A 142 -8.86 -18.45 4.71
N ALA A 143 -8.93 -17.12 4.77
CA ALA A 143 -8.51 -16.36 5.95
C ALA A 143 -9.51 -16.46 7.11
N THR A 144 -10.81 -16.61 6.81
CA THR A 144 -11.83 -16.86 7.85
C THR A 144 -11.76 -18.27 8.43
N LEU A 145 -11.15 -19.20 7.71
CA LEU A 145 -10.83 -20.55 8.16
C LEU A 145 -9.39 -20.55 8.69
N LEU A 146 -9.15 -19.94 9.85
CA LEU A 146 -7.83 -19.96 10.49
C LEU A 146 -7.32 -21.41 10.58
N PRO A 147 -6.04 -21.68 10.24
CA PRO A 147 -5.43 -22.95 10.58
C PRO A 147 -5.43 -23.09 12.11
N ILE A 148 -6.26 -23.98 12.61
CA ILE A 148 -6.30 -24.33 14.04
C ILE A 148 -4.95 -24.98 14.36
N GLN A 149 -4.38 -24.59 15.51
CA GLN A 149 -3.18 -25.23 16.04
C GLN A 149 -3.37 -26.76 16.07
N PRO A 150 -2.48 -27.56 15.44
CA PRO A 150 -2.68 -29.01 15.33
C PRO A 150 -2.77 -29.70 16.71
N ASP A 151 -2.10 -29.15 17.70
CA ASP A 151 -2.17 -29.51 19.10
C ASP A 151 -3.58 -29.38 19.73
N CYS A 152 -4.50 -28.66 19.09
CA CYS A 152 -5.90 -28.52 19.50
C CYS A 152 -6.86 -29.47 18.73
N ILE A 153 -6.35 -30.34 17.86
CA ILE A 153 -7.17 -31.21 17.00
C ILE A 153 -6.95 -32.68 17.39
N SER A 154 -7.99 -33.32 17.93
CA SER A 154 -7.95 -34.73 18.34
C SER A 154 -7.96 -35.71 17.16
N THR A 155 -8.37 -35.26 15.98
CA THR A 155 -8.69 -36.14 14.86
C THR A 155 -8.40 -35.47 13.52
N TYR A 156 -7.63 -36.14 12.67
CA TYR A 156 -7.26 -35.64 11.35
C TYR A 156 -7.90 -36.50 10.26
N ARG A 157 -8.38 -35.86 9.19
CA ARG A 157 -8.80 -36.54 7.96
C ARG A 157 -7.84 -36.18 6.85
N VAL A 158 -7.04 -37.14 6.42
CA VAL A 158 -6.17 -37.00 5.24
C VAL A 158 -6.97 -37.44 4.02
N VAL A 159 -7.15 -36.52 3.06
CA VAL A 159 -7.72 -36.84 1.75
C VAL A 159 -6.60 -36.78 0.73
N LEU A 160 -6.20 -37.95 0.25
CA LEU A 160 -5.28 -38.04 -0.86
C LEU A 160 -6.10 -37.97 -2.16
N ALA A 161 -5.71 -37.11 -3.09
CA ALA A 161 -6.34 -37.00 -4.40
C ALA A 161 -5.28 -37.03 -5.50
N GLY A 162 -5.36 -38.04 -6.36
CA GLY A 162 -4.45 -38.26 -7.50
C GLY A 162 -4.56 -39.69 -8.04
N PRO A 163 -3.98 -39.99 -9.20
CA PRO A 163 -3.84 -41.36 -9.68
C PRO A 163 -2.84 -42.09 -8.79
N PHE A 164 -3.35 -42.93 -7.87
CA PHE A 164 -2.51 -43.81 -7.06
C PHE A 164 -1.99 -44.94 -7.94
N THR A 165 -0.67 -45.04 -8.07
CA THR A 165 -0.03 -46.18 -8.73
C THR A 165 -0.15 -47.42 -7.85
N THR A 166 -0.31 -48.58 -8.48
CA THR A 166 -0.60 -49.89 -7.84
C THR A 166 0.52 -50.47 -6.98
N GLU A 167 1.67 -49.80 -6.84
CA GLU A 167 2.70 -50.21 -5.90
C GLU A 167 2.68 -49.31 -4.66
N GLN A 168 2.05 -49.82 -3.61
CA GLN A 168 2.16 -49.38 -2.21
C GLN A 168 2.28 -50.61 -1.31
#